data_AF-A0A370G8D4-F1
#
_entry.id   AF-A0A370G8D4-F1
#
_cell.length_a   1.000
_cell.length_b   1.000
_cell.length_c   1.000
_cell.angle_alpha   90.00
_cell.angle_beta   90.00
_cell.angle_gamma   90.00
#
_symmetry.space_group_name_H-M   'P 1'
#
loop_
_entity.id
_entity.type
_entity.pdbx_description
1 polymer ?
#
loop_
_entity_poly.entity_id
_entity_poly.type
_entity_poly.pdbx_seq_one_letter_code
_entity_poly.pdbx_strand_id
1 'polypeptide(L)'
;MTANRTVTFPLFDLPEEVRVTEIYPHYLPKELCFFAQISRQAEKETAFLRLLHTVVFAMPESYKQKDETRLAAIAILKRHPGLLFKEGIVTDHFGRKIKASPYQLFLGAGDSWALKQVHEAIIPKIKDGEVQAQAQFQAQFPNCSWPFDPKMGEEALYDDRNKAQIAQVLAQLKTIVEKITADPCTNGQSTLDETTKAVAGLCQIFAPKKGEIIKTGLHFPLAIMKEIYKVYDDQFTPWSVDQLSFFSCAVIGAAEAALTAVDGQCCKHGLNQLDMNKGPDRRDGLFCCHPKGIPQALAPINDKLGHTMFVDPYSGYSCVLSSEPGTFDWYYKNGRVARALSVVRVEVAAWIEQLMENKSGRLRELLCSHASMRQHSVLMTMLNQ
;
A
#
# COMPACT_ATOMS: atom_id res chain seq x y z
N MET A 1 50.33 -2.47 -27.16
CA MET A 1 49.61 -1.59 -26.22
C MET A 1 48.18 -1.44 -26.70
N THR A 2 47.29 -2.31 -26.23
CA THR A 2 45.85 -2.23 -26.51
C THR A 2 45.25 -1.18 -25.59
N ALA A 3 44.79 -0.07 -26.16
CA ALA A 3 44.09 0.96 -25.42
C ALA A 3 42.79 0.36 -24.85
N ASN A 4 42.65 0.36 -23.53
CA ASN A 4 41.39 0.16 -22.84
C ASN A 4 40.43 1.27 -23.29
N ARG A 5 39.61 1.01 -24.32
CA ARG A 5 38.43 1.84 -24.59
C ARG A 5 37.46 1.60 -23.45
N THR A 6 37.45 2.51 -22.48
CA THR A 6 36.36 2.67 -21.53
C THR A 6 35.11 2.90 -22.37
N VAL A 7 34.21 1.92 -22.45
CA VAL A 7 32.89 2.09 -23.05
C VAL A 7 32.12 2.99 -22.08
N THR A 8 32.19 4.31 -22.27
CA THR A 8 31.30 5.24 -21.60
C THR A 8 29.93 5.07 -22.21
N PHE A 9 28.96 4.65 -21.39
CA PHE A 9 27.56 4.67 -21.77
C PHE A 9 27.20 6.14 -22.08
N PRO A 10 26.60 6.47 -23.25
CA PRO A 10 26.35 7.86 -23.68
C PRO A 10 25.56 8.70 -22.66
N LEU A 11 24.81 8.03 -21.79
CA LEU A 11 24.05 8.64 -20.72
C LEU A 11 24.95 9.39 -19.70
N PHE A 12 26.14 8.85 -19.41
CA PHE A 12 27.04 9.39 -18.37
C PHE A 12 27.73 10.70 -18.79
N ASP A 13 27.71 11.02 -20.08
CA ASP A 13 28.28 12.26 -20.61
C ASP A 13 27.30 13.46 -20.47
N LEU A 14 26.05 13.20 -20.09
CA LEU A 14 25.05 14.24 -19.82
C LEU A 14 25.27 14.92 -18.45
N PRO A 15 24.72 16.10 -18.18
CA PRO A 15 24.67 16.65 -16.83
C PRO A 15 23.85 15.76 -15.88
N GLU A 16 24.26 15.66 -14.62
CA GLU A 16 23.51 14.90 -13.59
C GLU A 16 22.07 15.38 -13.49
N GLU A 17 21.85 16.71 -13.55
CA GLU A 17 20.53 17.30 -13.52
C GLU A 17 19.63 16.71 -14.62
N VAL A 18 20.05 16.78 -15.88
CA VAL A 18 19.32 16.20 -17.02
C VAL A 18 19.04 14.71 -16.81
N ARG A 19 20.04 13.94 -16.36
CA ARG A 19 19.82 12.51 -16.08
C ARG A 19 18.78 12.28 -15.00
N VAL A 20 18.88 12.98 -13.87
CA VAL A 20 18.07 12.72 -12.67
C VAL A 20 16.66 13.29 -12.79
N THR A 21 16.48 14.42 -13.48
CA THR A 21 15.18 15.11 -13.58
C THR A 21 14.43 14.80 -14.86
N GLU A 22 15.13 14.54 -15.97
CA GLU A 22 14.48 14.38 -17.29
C GLU A 22 14.56 12.97 -17.86
N ILE A 23 15.49 12.13 -17.40
CA ILE A 23 15.69 10.80 -18.02
C ILE A 23 15.29 9.67 -17.06
N TYR A 24 15.94 9.58 -15.89
CA TYR A 24 15.67 8.54 -14.90
C TYR A 24 14.20 8.40 -14.49
N PRO A 25 13.40 9.48 -14.35
CA PRO A 25 11.99 9.36 -14.00
C PRO A 25 11.12 8.62 -15.03
N HIS A 26 11.59 8.47 -16.27
CA HIS A 26 10.88 7.73 -17.32
C HIS A 26 11.23 6.24 -17.37
N TYR A 27 12.23 5.81 -16.60
CA TYR A 27 12.62 4.40 -16.55
C TYR A 27 11.85 3.63 -15.49
N LEU A 28 11.55 2.37 -15.80
CA LEU A 28 10.99 1.42 -14.87
C LEU A 28 12.00 1.10 -13.76
N PRO A 29 11.55 0.68 -12.57
CA PRO A 29 12.43 0.36 -11.44
C PRO A 29 13.50 -0.68 -11.77
N LYS A 30 13.15 -1.67 -12.60
CA LYS A 30 14.08 -2.72 -13.05
C LYS A 30 15.24 -2.13 -13.86
N GLU A 31 14.97 -1.11 -14.66
CA GLU A 31 15.96 -0.43 -15.51
C GLU A 31 16.86 0.45 -14.63
N LEU A 32 16.28 1.17 -13.66
CA LEU A 32 17.03 1.91 -12.65
C LEU A 32 17.94 1.00 -11.81
N CYS A 33 17.46 -0.19 -11.43
CA CYS A 33 18.27 -1.19 -10.75
C CYS A 33 19.40 -1.72 -11.63
N PHE A 34 19.16 -1.92 -12.93
CA PHE A 34 20.20 -2.31 -13.88
C PHE A 34 21.27 -1.21 -14.00
N PHE A 35 20.88 0.06 -14.15
CA PHE A 35 21.83 1.18 -14.17
C PHE A 35 22.67 1.24 -12.88
N ALA A 36 22.06 1.05 -11.72
CA ALA A 36 22.75 1.03 -10.43
C ALA A 36 23.83 -0.06 -10.31
N GLN A 37 23.76 -1.13 -11.11
CA GLN A 37 24.78 -2.20 -11.14
C GLN A 37 25.99 -1.85 -12.01
N ILE A 38 25.85 -0.89 -12.94
CA ILE A 38 26.88 -0.54 -13.91
C ILE A 38 27.98 0.33 -13.29
N SER A 39 27.64 1.20 -12.31
CA SER A 39 28.64 2.03 -11.63
C SER A 39 28.18 2.52 -10.26
N ARG A 40 29.14 2.88 -9.39
CA ARG A 40 28.85 3.55 -8.10
C ARG A 40 28.16 4.90 -8.28
N GLN A 41 28.44 5.59 -9.38
CA GLN A 41 27.81 6.88 -9.67
C GLN A 41 26.32 6.67 -10.00
N ALA A 42 26.01 5.74 -10.90
CA ALA A 42 24.63 5.38 -11.24
C ALA A 42 23.84 4.86 -10.03
N GLU A 43 24.50 4.11 -9.13
CA GLU A 43 23.89 3.66 -7.89
C GLU A 43 23.40 4.84 -7.05
N LYS A 44 24.24 5.86 -6.86
CA LYS A 44 23.90 7.07 -6.10
C LYS A 44 22.82 7.90 -6.78
N GLU A 45 22.98 8.18 -8.07
CA GLU A 45 22.05 9.05 -8.82
C GLU A 45 20.63 8.47 -8.88
N THR A 46 20.51 7.13 -8.99
CA THR A 46 19.21 6.46 -9.05
C THR A 46 18.65 6.06 -7.68
N ALA A 47 19.44 6.18 -6.60
CA ALA A 47 19.08 5.68 -5.28
C ALA A 47 17.75 6.25 -4.78
N PHE A 48 17.51 7.55 -4.98
CA PHE A 48 16.31 8.21 -4.51
C PHE A 48 15.05 7.77 -5.28
N LEU A 49 15.12 7.66 -6.61
CA LEU A 49 14.01 7.17 -7.42
C LEU A 49 13.68 5.71 -7.10
N ARG A 50 14.71 4.86 -6.97
CA ARG A 50 14.54 3.47 -6.53
C ARG A 50 13.91 3.41 -5.13
N LEU A 51 14.36 4.25 -4.20
CA LEU A 51 13.83 4.31 -2.85
C LEU A 51 12.33 4.61 -2.86
N LEU A 52 11.90 5.72 -3.47
CA LEU A 52 10.48 6.10 -3.53
C LEU A 52 9.62 4.96 -4.09
N HIS A 53 10.09 4.32 -5.16
CA HIS A 53 9.38 3.20 -5.77
C HIS A 53 9.31 1.98 -4.86
N THR A 54 10.41 1.60 -4.23
CA THR A 54 10.42 0.45 -3.30
C THR A 54 9.55 0.67 -2.07
N VAL A 55 9.32 1.92 -1.66
CA VAL A 55 8.41 2.27 -0.55
C VAL A 55 6.96 2.07 -0.96
N VAL A 56 6.48 2.73 -2.03
CA VAL A 56 5.04 2.70 -2.38
C VAL A 56 4.54 1.36 -2.89
N PHE A 57 5.45 0.55 -3.46
CA PHE A 57 5.15 -0.82 -3.88
C PHE A 57 5.53 -1.88 -2.83
N ALA A 58 6.03 -1.46 -1.66
CA ALA A 58 6.46 -2.33 -0.56
C ALA A 58 7.33 -3.52 -1.02
N MET A 59 8.32 -3.24 -1.89
CA MET A 59 9.05 -4.28 -2.62
C MET A 59 9.96 -5.12 -1.69
N PRO A 60 10.06 -6.44 -1.88
CA PRO A 60 10.98 -7.26 -1.11
C PRO A 60 12.43 -6.84 -1.36
N GLU A 61 13.30 -7.01 -0.36
CA GLU A 61 14.73 -6.84 -0.55
C GLU A 61 15.30 -7.85 -1.56
N SER A 62 14.76 -9.06 -1.57
CA SER A 62 15.03 -10.08 -2.58
C SER A 62 13.86 -11.05 -2.70
N TYR A 63 13.51 -11.46 -3.92
CA TYR A 63 12.47 -12.47 -4.16
C TYR A 63 12.80 -13.87 -3.61
N LYS A 64 14.06 -14.11 -3.19
CA LYS A 64 14.49 -15.38 -2.56
C LYS A 64 14.79 -15.23 -1.06
N GLN A 65 14.30 -14.18 -0.41
CA GLN A 65 14.55 -13.93 1.01
C GLN A 65 13.82 -14.92 1.92
N LYS A 66 14.51 -15.37 2.98
CA LYS A 66 13.93 -16.23 4.01
C LYS A 66 12.97 -15.46 4.92
N ASP A 67 13.36 -14.25 5.32
CA ASP A 67 12.53 -13.33 6.08
C ASP A 67 11.65 -12.53 5.12
N GLU A 68 10.37 -12.85 5.11
CA GLU A 68 9.38 -12.29 4.21
C GLU A 68 9.11 -10.80 4.41
N THR A 69 9.46 -10.26 5.58
CA THR A 69 9.22 -8.86 5.92
C THR A 69 10.30 -7.94 5.38
N ARG A 70 11.44 -8.46 4.89
CA ARG A 70 12.55 -7.62 4.42
C ARG A 70 12.14 -6.76 3.23
N LEU A 71 12.43 -5.47 3.35
CA LEU A 71 12.00 -4.42 2.43
C LEU A 71 13.22 -3.78 1.74
N ALA A 72 13.20 -3.68 0.41
CA ALA A 72 14.29 -3.09 -0.37
C ALA A 72 14.60 -1.65 0.05
N ALA A 73 13.57 -0.87 0.40
CA ALA A 73 13.73 0.52 0.87
C ALA A 73 14.65 0.61 2.09
N ILE A 74 14.54 -0.32 3.04
CA ILE A 74 15.39 -0.34 4.25
C ILE A 74 16.85 -0.62 3.86
N ALA A 75 17.11 -1.51 2.89
CA ALA A 75 18.45 -1.77 2.41
C ALA A 75 19.07 -0.54 1.73
N ILE A 76 18.29 0.22 0.96
CA ILE A 76 18.73 1.48 0.34
C ILE A 76 19.01 2.53 1.43
N LEU A 77 18.11 2.71 2.39
CA LEU A 77 18.25 3.68 3.48
C LEU A 77 19.43 3.39 4.41
N LYS A 78 19.77 2.10 4.64
CA LYS A 78 20.97 1.74 5.40
C LYS A 78 22.26 2.24 4.75
N ARG A 79 22.28 2.35 3.41
CA ARG A 79 23.43 2.86 2.64
C ARG A 79 23.39 4.37 2.47
N HIS A 80 22.18 4.93 2.31
CA HIS A 80 21.94 6.35 2.01
C HIS A 80 20.92 6.96 2.99
N PRO A 81 21.23 7.07 4.30
CA PRO A 81 20.26 7.48 5.32
C PRO A 81 19.72 8.90 5.10
N GLY A 82 20.53 9.80 4.53
CA GLY A 82 20.12 11.18 4.22
C GLY A 82 18.97 11.31 3.21
N LEU A 83 18.59 10.21 2.52
CA LEU A 83 17.44 10.21 1.62
C LEU A 83 16.09 10.09 2.33
N LEU A 84 16.07 9.67 3.61
CA LEU A 84 14.82 9.38 4.35
C LEU A 84 13.82 10.53 4.35
N PHE A 85 14.32 11.76 4.47
CA PHE A 85 13.53 12.97 4.59
C PHE A 85 13.46 13.80 3.30
N LYS A 86 14.12 13.36 2.21
CA LYS A 86 14.09 14.03 0.92
C LYS A 86 12.72 13.84 0.26
N GLU A 87 12.08 14.92 -0.14
CA GLU A 87 10.78 14.87 -0.83
C GLU A 87 10.94 14.51 -2.32
N GLY A 88 9.96 13.77 -2.84
CA GLY A 88 9.80 13.52 -4.26
C GLY A 88 8.35 13.29 -4.63
N ILE A 89 8.08 13.08 -5.92
CA ILE A 89 6.77 12.68 -6.42
C ILE A 89 6.87 11.25 -6.91
N VAL A 90 5.94 10.42 -6.48
CA VAL A 90 5.85 9.00 -6.87
C VAL A 90 4.41 8.65 -7.18
N THR A 91 4.21 7.69 -8.09
CA THR A 91 2.89 7.14 -8.41
C THR A 91 2.86 5.70 -7.89
N ASP A 92 1.83 5.35 -7.14
CA ASP A 92 1.66 3.98 -6.65
C ASP A 92 0.98 3.05 -7.67
N HIS A 93 0.75 1.79 -7.29
CA HIS A 93 0.16 0.78 -8.18
C HIS A 93 -1.29 1.10 -8.59
N PHE A 94 -2.01 1.91 -7.82
CA PHE A 94 -3.38 2.32 -8.13
C PHE A 94 -3.43 3.64 -8.92
N GLY A 95 -2.28 4.22 -9.26
CA GLY A 95 -2.17 5.44 -10.05
C GLY A 95 -2.27 6.74 -9.22
N ARG A 96 -2.24 6.65 -7.88
CA ARG A 96 -2.26 7.83 -7.01
C ARG A 96 -0.90 8.52 -7.06
N LYS A 97 -0.90 9.82 -7.37
CA LYS A 97 0.30 10.66 -7.27
C LYS A 97 0.47 11.15 -5.85
N ILE A 98 1.64 10.93 -5.27
CA ILE A 98 1.95 11.27 -3.88
C ILE A 98 3.23 12.11 -3.88
N LYS A 99 3.18 13.29 -3.27
CA LYS A 99 4.35 14.12 -3.01
C LYS A 99 4.69 14.00 -1.53
N ALA A 100 5.77 13.29 -1.23
CA ALA A 100 6.18 12.97 0.13
C ALA A 100 7.65 12.54 0.18
N SER A 101 8.24 12.56 1.38
CA SER A 101 9.49 11.85 1.66
C SER A 101 9.26 10.34 1.84
N PRO A 102 10.31 9.50 1.75
CA PRO A 102 10.23 8.09 2.14
C PRO A 102 9.62 7.87 3.54
N TYR A 103 9.96 8.71 4.52
CA TYR A 103 9.38 8.63 5.87
C TYR A 103 7.88 8.87 5.87
N GLN A 104 7.43 9.95 5.21
CA GLN A 104 6.02 10.28 5.05
C GLN A 104 5.26 9.23 4.25
N LEU A 105 5.88 8.61 3.25
CA LEU A 105 5.28 7.51 2.50
C LEU A 105 5.03 6.28 3.39
N PHE A 106 5.94 5.94 4.28
CA PHE A 106 5.71 4.88 5.28
C PHE A 106 4.59 5.24 6.25
N LEU A 107 4.54 6.49 6.71
CA LEU A 107 3.46 6.99 7.58
C LEU A 107 2.09 6.93 6.89
N GLY A 108 1.99 7.46 5.67
CA GLY A 108 0.75 7.53 4.91
C GLY A 108 0.24 6.15 4.45
N ALA A 109 1.14 5.19 4.21
CA ALA A 109 0.76 3.78 4.03
C ALA A 109 0.50 3.05 5.36
N GLY A 110 0.97 3.61 6.47
CA GLY A 110 1.03 3.04 7.81
C GLY A 110 1.80 1.72 7.89
N ASP A 111 2.97 1.67 7.25
CA ASP A 111 3.93 0.57 7.34
C ASP A 111 4.67 0.61 8.69
N SER A 112 3.99 0.14 9.74
CA SER A 112 4.52 0.16 11.11
C SER A 112 5.83 -0.64 11.24
N TRP A 113 5.99 -1.72 10.47
CA TRP A 113 7.22 -2.51 10.44
C TRP A 113 8.38 -1.70 9.88
N ALA A 114 8.19 -1.04 8.73
CA ALA A 114 9.25 -0.23 8.12
C ALA A 114 9.61 0.97 9.00
N LEU A 115 8.61 1.60 9.63
CA LEU A 115 8.84 2.71 10.56
C LEU A 115 9.64 2.27 11.78
N LYS A 116 9.38 1.08 12.33
CA LYS A 116 10.21 0.51 13.40
C LYS A 116 11.67 0.38 12.96
N GLN A 117 11.91 -0.20 11.78
CA GLN A 117 13.27 -0.33 11.23
C GLN A 117 13.95 1.02 11.00
N VAL A 118 13.19 2.03 10.56
CA VAL A 118 13.68 3.39 10.34
C VAL A 118 14.09 4.05 11.64
N HIS A 119 13.23 4.01 12.67
CA HIS A 119 13.52 4.57 13.99
C HIS A 119 14.71 3.89 14.66
N GLU A 120 14.81 2.57 14.58
CA GLU A 120 15.89 1.83 15.25
C GLU A 120 17.24 1.93 14.51
N ALA A 121 17.27 1.91 13.18
CA ALA A 121 18.50 1.67 12.42
C ALA A 121 18.93 2.80 11.47
N ILE A 122 18.03 3.75 11.17
CA ILE A 122 18.25 4.80 10.17
C ILE A 122 18.28 6.19 10.80
N ILE A 123 17.24 6.59 11.54
CA ILE A 123 17.13 7.91 12.17
C ILE A 123 18.34 8.25 13.04
N PRO A 124 18.89 7.34 13.88
CA PRO A 124 20.07 7.64 14.70
C PRO A 124 21.33 8.01 13.90
N LYS A 125 21.37 7.69 12.60
CA LYS A 125 22.49 8.02 11.70
C LYS A 125 22.32 9.37 11.00
N ILE A 126 21.20 10.06 11.22
CA ILE A 126 20.87 11.33 10.59
C ILE A 126 21.01 12.42 11.66
N LYS A 127 21.78 13.46 11.35
CA LYS A 127 21.89 14.64 12.22
C LYS A 127 20.49 15.25 12.42
N ASP A 128 20.11 15.46 13.68
CA ASP A 128 18.78 15.95 14.08
C ASP A 128 17.62 15.09 13.53
N GLY A 129 17.86 13.80 13.30
CA GLY A 129 16.90 12.90 12.67
C GLY A 129 15.55 12.83 13.38
N GLU A 130 15.54 12.83 14.71
CA GLU A 130 14.31 12.84 15.52
C GLU A 130 13.49 14.13 15.37
N VAL A 131 14.17 15.28 15.28
CA VAL A 131 13.51 16.58 15.04
C VAL A 131 12.83 16.55 13.68
N GLN A 132 13.54 16.05 12.67
CA GLN A 132 13.01 15.94 11.30
C GLN A 132 11.86 14.94 11.21
N ALA A 133 11.96 13.80 11.89
CA ALA A 133 10.89 12.81 11.97
C ALA A 133 9.61 13.39 12.59
N GLN A 134 9.75 14.11 13.72
CA GLN A 134 8.62 14.79 14.36
C GLN A 134 7.97 15.83 13.44
N ALA A 135 8.78 16.69 12.80
CA ALA A 135 8.28 17.70 11.87
C ALA A 135 7.53 17.07 10.68
N GLN A 136 8.06 15.98 10.13
CA GLN A 136 7.42 15.28 9.02
C GLN A 136 6.16 14.50 9.43
N PHE A 137 6.11 13.98 10.66
CA PHE A 137 4.88 13.39 11.20
C PHE A 137 3.76 14.43 11.28
N GLN A 138 4.05 15.60 11.86
CA GLN A 138 3.08 16.70 11.96
C GLN A 138 2.67 17.22 10.57
N ALA A 139 3.61 17.27 9.63
CA ALA A 139 3.30 17.62 8.24
C ALA A 139 2.41 16.57 7.56
N GLN A 140 2.62 15.27 7.83
CA GLN A 140 1.79 14.20 7.28
C GLN A 140 0.38 14.21 7.87
N PHE A 141 0.25 14.43 9.18
CA PHE A 141 -1.01 14.36 9.91
C PHE A 141 -1.31 15.69 10.62
N PRO A 142 -1.65 16.76 9.88
CA PRO A 142 -1.78 18.11 10.43
C PRO A 142 -2.93 18.27 11.43
N ASN A 143 -3.95 17.41 11.32
CA ASN A 143 -5.11 17.40 12.21
C ASN A 143 -4.88 16.54 13.46
N CYS A 144 -3.74 15.85 13.55
CA CYS A 144 -3.44 14.96 14.65
C CYS A 144 -2.77 15.75 15.77
N SER A 145 -3.39 15.75 16.95
CA SER A 145 -2.81 16.40 18.13
C SER A 145 -1.47 15.76 18.49
N TRP A 146 -0.47 16.61 18.78
CA TRP A 146 0.83 16.17 19.28
C TRP A 146 0.99 16.54 20.76
N PRO A 147 1.46 15.62 21.63
CA PRO A 147 1.79 14.22 21.35
C PRO A 147 0.55 13.38 21.00
N PHE A 148 0.76 12.34 20.21
CA PHE A 148 -0.30 11.40 19.80
C PHE A 148 -0.92 10.73 21.04
N ASP A 149 -2.23 10.89 21.26
CA ASP A 149 -2.91 10.28 22.41
C ASP A 149 -3.05 8.77 22.20
N PRO A 150 -2.63 7.94 23.16
CA PRO A 150 -2.72 6.48 23.08
C PRO A 150 -4.10 5.89 22.81
N LYS A 151 -5.18 6.65 23.08
CA LYS A 151 -6.58 6.24 22.88
C LYS A 151 -7.17 6.67 21.55
N MET A 152 -6.41 7.38 20.72
CA MET A 152 -6.88 7.83 19.41
C MET A 152 -6.91 6.67 18.41
N GLY A 153 -8.07 6.48 17.76
CA GLY A 153 -8.23 5.55 16.64
C GLY A 153 -7.56 6.05 15.36
N GLU A 154 -7.71 5.28 14.27
CA GLU A 154 -7.20 5.66 12.94
C GLU A 154 -7.73 7.03 12.50
N GLU A 155 -8.92 7.42 12.96
CA GLU A 155 -9.60 8.67 12.65
C GLU A 155 -8.77 9.91 12.97
N ALA A 156 -7.87 9.84 13.96
CA ALA A 156 -6.96 10.93 14.30
C ALA A 156 -5.91 11.21 13.22
N LEU A 157 -5.68 10.26 12.30
CA LEU A 157 -4.74 10.37 11.19
C LEU A 157 -5.40 10.93 9.92
N TYR A 158 -6.72 11.16 9.92
CA TYR A 158 -7.43 11.60 8.73
C TYR A 158 -7.26 13.09 8.47
N ASP A 159 -6.85 13.39 7.24
CA ASP A 159 -7.00 14.72 6.66
C ASP A 159 -8.42 14.93 6.10
N ASP A 160 -8.70 16.15 5.63
CA ASP A 160 -10.03 16.48 5.10
C ASP A 160 -10.37 15.68 3.84
N ARG A 161 -9.37 15.31 3.04
CA ARG A 161 -9.55 14.42 1.88
C ARG A 161 -9.99 13.04 2.32
N ASN A 162 -9.34 12.44 3.33
CA ASN A 162 -9.72 11.13 3.87
C ASN A 162 -11.17 11.18 4.39
N LYS A 163 -11.53 12.20 5.18
CA LYS A 163 -12.90 12.37 5.70
C LYS A 163 -13.93 12.50 4.58
N ALA A 164 -13.63 13.33 3.57
CA ALA A 164 -14.51 13.52 2.43
C ALA A 164 -14.69 12.23 1.62
N GLN A 165 -13.61 11.48 1.39
CA GLN A 165 -13.66 10.21 0.67
C GLN A 165 -14.49 9.16 1.42
N ILE A 166 -14.30 9.02 2.74
CA ILE A 166 -15.11 8.11 3.58
C ILE A 166 -16.59 8.49 3.52
N ALA A 167 -16.91 9.78 3.63
CA ALA A 167 -18.29 10.26 3.54
C ALA A 167 -18.93 9.95 2.17
N GLN A 168 -18.17 10.11 1.08
CA GLN A 168 -18.61 9.76 -0.28
C GLN A 168 -18.87 8.25 -0.40
N VAL A 169 -17.97 7.42 0.11
CA VAL A 169 -18.14 5.95 0.12
C VAL A 169 -19.39 5.57 0.90
N LEU A 170 -19.60 6.09 2.11
CA LEU A 170 -20.77 5.79 2.93
C LEU A 170 -22.08 6.16 2.23
N ALA A 171 -22.12 7.31 1.54
CA ALA A 171 -23.28 7.70 0.75
C ALA A 171 -23.50 6.74 -0.42
N GLN A 172 -22.45 6.39 -1.15
CA GLN A 172 -22.53 5.49 -2.30
C GLN A 172 -22.91 4.06 -1.91
N LEU A 173 -22.46 3.58 -0.75
CA LEU A 173 -22.82 2.26 -0.23
C LEU A 173 -24.32 2.13 0.03
N LYS A 174 -24.99 3.19 0.52
CA LYS A 174 -26.45 3.19 0.67
C LYS A 174 -27.14 2.98 -0.68
N THR A 175 -26.70 3.71 -1.71
CA THR A 175 -27.22 3.56 -3.07
C THR A 175 -26.96 2.16 -3.63
N ILE A 176 -25.75 1.62 -3.43
CA ILE A 176 -25.40 0.26 -3.87
C ILE A 176 -26.31 -0.77 -3.20
N VAL A 177 -26.57 -0.63 -1.90
CA VAL A 177 -27.45 -1.56 -1.16
C VAL A 177 -28.85 -1.54 -1.75
N GLU A 178 -29.43 -0.35 -1.95
CA GLU A 178 -30.75 -0.20 -2.58
C GLU A 178 -30.80 -0.84 -3.97
N LYS A 179 -29.77 -0.64 -4.81
CA LYS A 179 -29.74 -1.18 -6.18
C LYS A 179 -29.56 -2.68 -6.22
N ILE A 180 -28.63 -3.23 -5.45
CA ILE A 180 -28.43 -4.68 -5.39
C ILE A 180 -29.67 -5.37 -4.82
N THR A 181 -30.32 -4.79 -3.81
CA THR A 181 -31.54 -5.39 -3.23
C THR A 181 -32.67 -5.51 -4.25
N ALA A 182 -32.77 -4.56 -5.19
CA ALA A 182 -33.76 -4.57 -6.27
C ALA A 182 -33.32 -5.38 -7.51
N ASP A 183 -32.04 -5.74 -7.60
CA ASP A 183 -31.47 -6.53 -8.69
C ASP A 183 -31.43 -8.00 -8.26
N PRO A 184 -32.10 -8.93 -8.98
CA PRO A 184 -32.03 -10.34 -8.61
C PRO A 184 -30.59 -10.87 -8.61
N CYS A 185 -29.71 -10.24 -9.40
CA CYS A 185 -28.41 -10.76 -9.81
C CYS A 185 -28.54 -12.18 -10.40
N THR A 186 -27.59 -12.60 -11.22
CA THR A 186 -27.60 -13.98 -11.73
C THR A 186 -26.18 -14.43 -11.97
N ASN A 187 -25.80 -15.58 -11.42
CA ASN A 187 -24.43 -16.10 -11.47
C ASN A 187 -23.40 -15.07 -10.94
N GLY A 188 -23.74 -14.38 -9.85
CA GLY A 188 -22.88 -13.33 -9.28
C GLY A 188 -22.69 -12.09 -10.14
N GLN A 189 -23.54 -11.83 -11.15
CA GLN A 189 -23.48 -10.64 -12.00
C GLN A 189 -24.76 -9.80 -11.85
N SER A 190 -24.63 -8.47 -11.96
CA SER A 190 -25.79 -7.57 -12.01
C SER A 190 -26.63 -7.84 -13.25
N THR A 191 -27.95 -7.86 -13.10
CA THR A 191 -28.88 -7.93 -14.24
C THR A 191 -29.41 -6.56 -14.65
N LEU A 192 -29.27 -5.55 -13.78
CA LEU A 192 -29.72 -4.19 -14.00
C LEU A 192 -28.54 -3.23 -14.20
N ASP A 193 -28.64 -2.39 -15.22
CA ASP A 193 -27.62 -1.39 -15.56
C ASP A 193 -27.44 -0.34 -14.44
N GLU A 194 -28.51 -0.03 -13.70
CA GLU A 194 -28.46 0.86 -12.53
C GLU A 194 -27.56 0.32 -11.42
N THR A 195 -27.52 -1.01 -11.23
CA THR A 195 -26.63 -1.67 -10.27
C THR A 195 -25.18 -1.53 -10.70
N THR A 196 -24.90 -1.79 -11.98
CA THR A 196 -23.55 -1.60 -12.56
C THR A 196 -23.09 -0.15 -12.43
N LYS A 197 -23.98 0.82 -12.73
CA LYS A 197 -23.71 2.26 -12.59
C LYS A 197 -23.44 2.67 -11.14
N ALA A 198 -24.17 2.11 -10.18
CA ALA A 198 -23.94 2.37 -8.76
C ALA A 198 -22.56 1.89 -8.33
N VAL A 199 -22.13 0.70 -8.74
CA VAL A 199 -20.76 0.22 -8.45
C VAL A 199 -19.70 1.06 -9.18
N ALA A 200 -19.94 1.42 -10.44
CA ALA A 200 -19.03 2.29 -11.18
C ALA A 200 -18.85 3.66 -10.48
N GLY A 201 -19.91 4.20 -9.87
CA GLY A 201 -19.85 5.40 -9.04
C GLY A 201 -18.91 5.24 -7.84
N LEU A 202 -18.91 4.08 -7.17
CA LEU A 202 -17.95 3.78 -6.10
C LEU A 202 -16.52 3.71 -6.61
N CYS A 203 -16.28 3.02 -7.73
CA CYS A 203 -14.95 2.94 -8.34
C CYS A 203 -14.40 4.33 -8.70
N GLN A 204 -15.25 5.27 -9.11
CA GLN A 204 -14.86 6.66 -9.36
C GLN A 204 -14.44 7.42 -8.10
N ILE A 205 -14.99 7.08 -6.93
CA ILE A 205 -14.59 7.67 -5.64
C ILE A 205 -13.17 7.23 -5.26
N PHE A 206 -12.77 6.00 -5.62
CA PHE A 206 -11.43 5.50 -5.39
C PHE A 206 -10.42 6.02 -6.41
N ALA A 207 -10.83 6.18 -7.66
CA ALA A 207 -9.96 6.51 -8.78
C ALA A 207 -9.13 7.80 -8.51
N PRO A 208 -7.85 7.83 -8.91
CA PRO A 208 -7.04 9.04 -8.82
C PRO A 208 -7.70 10.20 -9.56
N LYS A 209 -7.91 11.32 -8.88
CA LYS A 209 -8.53 12.49 -9.51
C LYS A 209 -7.53 13.22 -10.40
N LYS A 210 -8.01 13.76 -11.52
CA LYS A 210 -7.15 14.47 -12.48
C LYS A 210 -6.43 15.65 -11.80
N GLY A 211 -5.10 15.62 -11.81
CA GLY A 211 -4.27 16.67 -11.22
C GLY A 211 -4.15 16.62 -9.69
N GLU A 212 -4.79 15.66 -9.03
CA GLU A 212 -4.66 15.46 -7.58
C GLU A 212 -3.26 14.93 -7.25
N ILE A 213 -2.67 15.48 -6.19
CA ILE A 213 -1.41 15.04 -5.60
C ILE A 213 -1.62 14.95 -4.09
N ILE A 214 -1.50 13.75 -3.55
CA ILE A 214 -1.62 13.48 -2.11
C ILE A 214 -0.36 14.01 -1.42
N LYS A 215 -0.55 14.76 -0.32
CA LYS A 215 0.54 15.35 0.48
C LYS A 215 0.43 15.07 1.98
N THR A 216 -0.77 14.68 2.43
CA THR A 216 -1.14 14.54 3.84
C THR A 216 -2.10 13.36 4.02
N GLY A 217 -2.36 13.00 5.28
CA GLY A 217 -3.29 11.94 5.66
C GLY A 217 -2.82 10.54 5.27
N LEU A 218 -3.72 9.57 5.36
CA LEU A 218 -3.45 8.21 4.89
C LEU A 218 -3.61 8.11 3.38
N HIS A 219 -2.77 7.35 2.70
CA HIS A 219 -2.89 7.15 1.24
C HIS A 219 -4.23 6.47 0.87
N PHE A 220 -4.69 5.55 1.74
CA PHE A 220 -6.01 4.94 1.72
C PHE A 220 -6.45 4.63 3.16
N PRO A 221 -7.59 5.17 3.65
CA PRO A 221 -8.12 4.84 4.98
C PRO A 221 -8.71 3.43 5.03
N LEU A 222 -8.35 2.62 6.01
CA LEU A 222 -8.90 1.27 6.17
C LEU A 222 -10.34 1.27 6.72
N ALA A 223 -10.79 2.38 7.31
CA ALA A 223 -12.19 2.58 7.63
C ALA A 223 -13.12 2.40 6.41
N ILE A 224 -12.65 2.65 5.19
CA ILE A 224 -13.42 2.36 3.97
C ILE A 224 -13.73 0.86 3.88
N MET A 225 -12.73 0.00 4.06
CA MET A 225 -12.92 -1.45 4.04
C MET A 225 -13.85 -1.90 5.16
N LYS A 226 -13.67 -1.35 6.37
CA LYS A 226 -14.52 -1.64 7.53
C LYS A 226 -16.01 -1.42 7.21
N GLU A 227 -16.35 -0.27 6.65
CA GLU A 227 -17.74 0.06 6.32
C GLU A 227 -18.31 -0.81 5.19
N ILE A 228 -17.49 -1.16 4.19
CA ILE A 228 -17.91 -2.09 3.12
C ILE A 228 -18.24 -3.47 3.69
N TYR A 229 -17.39 -4.01 4.56
CA TYR A 229 -17.63 -5.34 5.16
C TYR A 229 -18.79 -5.34 6.15
N LYS A 230 -19.02 -4.23 6.85
CA LYS A 230 -20.22 -4.06 7.68
C LYS A 230 -21.49 -4.17 6.83
N VAL A 231 -21.53 -3.51 5.68
CA VAL A 231 -22.65 -3.63 4.74
C VAL A 231 -22.82 -5.07 4.27
N TYR A 232 -21.73 -5.77 3.92
CA TYR A 232 -21.81 -7.17 3.52
C TYR A 232 -22.41 -8.06 4.61
N ASP A 233 -21.99 -7.88 5.86
CA ASP A 233 -22.50 -8.64 7.02
C ASP A 233 -23.98 -8.33 7.28
N ASP A 234 -24.35 -7.04 7.28
CA ASP A 234 -25.74 -6.58 7.45
C ASP A 234 -26.68 -7.16 6.36
N GLN A 235 -26.16 -7.36 5.14
CA GLN A 235 -26.91 -7.90 4.00
C GLN A 235 -26.76 -9.41 3.81
N PHE A 236 -25.99 -10.11 4.65
CA PHE A 236 -25.71 -11.53 4.50
C PHE A 236 -26.95 -12.42 4.50
N THR A 237 -27.97 -12.06 5.30
CA THR A 237 -29.24 -12.81 5.36
C THR A 237 -30.29 -12.30 4.37
N PRO A 238 -30.47 -10.96 4.20
CA PRO A 238 -31.44 -10.43 3.24
C PRO A 238 -31.13 -10.71 1.77
N TRP A 239 -29.85 -10.82 1.39
CA TRP A 239 -29.46 -11.03 0.01
C TRP A 239 -29.34 -12.50 -0.38
N SER A 240 -29.61 -12.77 -1.66
CA SER A 240 -29.32 -14.03 -2.30
C SER A 240 -27.81 -14.27 -2.41
N VAL A 241 -27.45 -15.53 -2.65
CA VAL A 241 -26.08 -15.93 -2.97
C VAL A 241 -25.49 -15.12 -4.13
N ASP A 242 -26.27 -14.89 -5.18
CA ASP A 242 -25.81 -14.16 -6.36
C ASP A 242 -25.59 -12.67 -6.06
N GLN A 243 -26.45 -12.06 -5.23
CA GLN A 243 -26.28 -10.68 -4.79
C GLN A 243 -25.02 -10.51 -3.91
N LEU A 244 -24.80 -11.43 -2.96
CA LEU A 244 -23.60 -11.44 -2.12
C LEU A 244 -22.33 -11.65 -2.95
N SER A 245 -22.38 -12.59 -3.90
CA SER A 245 -21.29 -12.86 -4.84
C SER A 245 -20.94 -11.62 -5.67
N PHE A 246 -21.94 -10.95 -6.22
CA PHE A 246 -21.76 -9.70 -6.96
C PHE A 246 -21.15 -8.60 -6.08
N PHE A 247 -21.67 -8.38 -4.88
CA PHE A 247 -21.13 -7.36 -3.95
C PHE A 247 -19.67 -7.65 -3.61
N SER A 248 -19.35 -8.90 -3.30
CA SER A 248 -17.97 -9.31 -3.00
C SER A 248 -17.01 -8.99 -4.14
N CYS A 249 -17.40 -9.34 -5.38
CA CYS A 249 -16.54 -9.07 -6.54
C CYS A 249 -16.42 -7.60 -6.88
N ALA A 250 -17.57 -6.91 -6.93
CA ALA A 250 -17.68 -5.61 -7.55
C ALA A 250 -17.41 -4.48 -6.56
N VAL A 251 -17.72 -4.67 -5.27
CA VAL A 251 -17.57 -3.66 -4.22
C VAL A 251 -16.32 -3.93 -3.38
N ILE A 252 -16.19 -5.12 -2.78
CA ILE A 252 -15.02 -5.48 -1.96
C ILE A 252 -13.77 -5.52 -2.86
N GLY A 253 -13.83 -6.24 -3.98
CA GLY A 253 -12.71 -6.34 -4.92
C GLY A 253 -12.24 -5.00 -5.49
N ALA A 254 -13.14 -4.01 -5.65
CA ALA A 254 -12.77 -2.66 -6.08
C ALA A 254 -12.03 -1.88 -5.00
N ALA A 255 -12.43 -2.03 -3.74
CA ALA A 255 -11.77 -1.38 -2.61
C ALA A 255 -10.42 -2.04 -2.28
N GLU A 256 -10.33 -3.38 -2.38
CA GLU A 256 -9.06 -4.11 -2.24
C GLU A 256 -8.03 -3.70 -3.29
N ALA A 257 -8.46 -3.51 -4.54
CA ALA A 257 -7.58 -3.00 -5.60
C ALA A 257 -7.05 -1.58 -5.32
N ALA A 258 -7.80 -0.80 -4.54
CA ALA A 258 -7.43 0.57 -4.16
C ALA A 258 -6.59 0.65 -2.88
N LEU A 259 -6.33 -0.46 -2.19
CA LEU A 259 -5.50 -0.48 -0.98
C LEU A 259 -4.09 0.05 -1.24
N THR A 260 -3.33 0.34 -0.19
CA THR A 260 -1.89 0.51 -0.33
C THR A 260 -1.23 -0.85 -0.53
N ALA A 261 -0.05 -0.92 -1.14
CA ALA A 261 0.64 -2.21 -1.32
C ALA A 261 0.93 -2.89 0.02
N VAL A 262 1.18 -2.10 1.06
CA VAL A 262 1.39 -2.56 2.43
C VAL A 262 0.13 -3.25 2.97
N ASP A 263 -1.01 -2.57 2.89
CA ASP A 263 -2.28 -3.12 3.38
C ASP A 263 -2.71 -4.34 2.56
N GLY A 264 -2.54 -4.31 1.24
CA GLY A 264 -2.81 -5.45 0.37
C GLY A 264 -1.94 -6.67 0.69
N GLN A 265 -0.65 -6.47 0.97
CA GLN A 265 0.26 -7.55 1.40
C GLN A 265 -0.10 -8.12 2.78
N CYS A 266 -0.66 -7.30 3.69
CA CYS A 266 -1.16 -7.79 4.97
C CYS A 266 -2.40 -8.67 4.79
N CYS A 267 -3.31 -8.29 3.89
CA CYS A 267 -4.59 -8.97 3.69
C CYS A 267 -4.55 -10.14 2.69
N LYS A 268 -3.39 -10.41 2.06
CA LYS A 268 -3.28 -11.33 0.91
C LYS A 268 -3.73 -12.77 1.15
N HIS A 269 -3.67 -13.25 2.39
CA HIS A 269 -4.12 -14.60 2.77
C HIS A 269 -5.54 -14.63 3.33
N GLY A 270 -6.28 -13.53 3.15
CA GLY A 270 -7.53 -13.28 3.83
C GLY A 270 -7.31 -12.70 5.23
N LEU A 271 -8.34 -12.02 5.71
CA LEU A 271 -8.31 -11.33 7.01
C LEU A 271 -8.26 -12.30 8.21
N ASN A 272 -8.68 -13.56 8.02
CA ASN A 272 -8.61 -14.61 9.05
C ASN A 272 -7.18 -15.09 9.37
N GLN A 273 -6.23 -14.85 8.46
CA GLN A 273 -4.82 -15.22 8.60
C GLN A 273 -3.94 -13.99 8.84
N LEU A 274 -4.55 -12.85 9.18
CA LEU A 274 -3.85 -11.60 9.39
C LEU A 274 -2.95 -11.67 10.63
N ASP A 275 -1.63 -11.74 10.42
CA ASP A 275 -0.62 -11.60 11.47
C ASP A 275 -0.04 -10.19 11.46
N MET A 276 -0.70 -9.30 12.19
CA MET A 276 -0.26 -7.92 12.39
C MET A 276 1.08 -7.80 13.08
N ASN A 277 1.50 -8.84 13.82
CA ASN A 277 2.75 -8.79 14.55
C ASN A 277 3.95 -9.00 13.65
N LYS A 278 3.80 -9.91 12.68
CA LYS A 278 4.78 -10.24 11.66
C LYS A 278 4.99 -9.09 10.66
N GLY A 279 3.92 -8.37 10.31
CA GLY A 279 3.95 -7.31 9.29
C GLY A 279 3.73 -7.84 7.87
N PRO A 280 3.87 -7.00 6.84
CA PRO A 280 3.54 -7.38 5.46
C PRO A 280 4.43 -8.51 4.93
N ASP A 281 3.82 -9.52 4.29
CA ASP A 281 4.57 -10.53 3.54
C ASP A 281 4.94 -9.98 2.16
N ARG A 282 6.17 -9.45 2.06
CA ARG A 282 6.71 -8.79 0.86
C ARG A 282 7.23 -9.76 -0.18
N ARG A 283 7.22 -11.08 0.05
CA ARG A 283 7.63 -12.06 -0.98
C ARG A 283 6.67 -12.08 -2.15
N ASP A 284 5.47 -11.53 -1.95
CA ASP A 284 4.43 -11.54 -2.95
C ASP A 284 4.67 -10.54 -4.08
N GLY A 285 4.57 -11.07 -5.30
CA GLY A 285 4.65 -10.33 -6.54
C GLY A 285 3.42 -9.52 -6.87
N LEU A 286 2.29 -9.74 -6.20
CA LEU A 286 0.99 -9.13 -6.50
C LEU A 286 1.06 -7.60 -6.66
N PHE A 287 1.87 -6.94 -5.83
CA PHE A 287 2.11 -5.49 -5.88
C PHE A 287 3.49 -5.13 -6.42
N CYS A 288 4.32 -6.10 -6.79
CA CYS A 288 5.66 -5.85 -7.32
C CYS A 288 5.65 -5.93 -8.84
N CYS A 289 6.17 -4.91 -9.54
CA CYS A 289 6.45 -5.03 -10.96
C CYS A 289 7.51 -6.14 -11.19
N HIS A 290 7.08 -7.35 -11.48
CA HIS A 290 7.98 -8.48 -11.67
C HIS A 290 8.92 -8.24 -12.88
N PRO A 291 10.22 -8.57 -12.76
CA PRO A 291 11.19 -8.32 -13.83
C PRO A 291 11.21 -9.33 -14.99
N LYS A 292 10.24 -10.24 -15.16
CA LYS A 292 10.17 -11.07 -16.38
C LYS A 292 8.91 -10.83 -17.20
N GLY A 293 9.17 -10.36 -18.42
CA GLY A 293 8.44 -10.53 -19.67
C GLY A 293 7.02 -11.08 -19.60
N ILE A 294 6.05 -10.18 -19.57
CA ILE A 294 4.82 -10.35 -20.31
C ILE A 294 4.80 -9.19 -21.34
N PRO A 295 4.76 -9.48 -22.65
CA PRO A 295 4.47 -8.45 -23.66
C PRO A 295 3.18 -7.73 -23.26
N GLN A 296 3.10 -6.41 -23.42
CA GLN A 296 1.90 -5.63 -23.06
C GLN A 296 0.61 -6.17 -23.74
N ALA A 297 0.75 -6.85 -24.88
CA ALA A 297 -0.31 -7.58 -25.59
C ALA A 297 -0.84 -8.85 -24.89
N LEU A 298 -0.18 -9.32 -23.83
CA LEU A 298 -0.53 -10.49 -23.01
C LEU A 298 -0.76 -10.12 -21.53
N ALA A 299 -0.65 -8.85 -21.17
CA ALA A 299 -1.17 -8.36 -19.89
C ALA A 299 -2.70 -8.44 -19.94
N PRO A 300 -3.39 -8.79 -18.83
CA PRO A 300 -4.85 -8.77 -18.84
C PRO A 300 -5.31 -7.32 -19.06
N ILE A 301 -5.80 -7.08 -20.28
CA ILE A 301 -6.79 -6.10 -20.69
C ILE A 301 -6.43 -4.63 -20.42
N ASN A 302 -6.06 -3.95 -21.50
CA ASN A 302 -6.12 -2.50 -21.63
C ASN A 302 -7.43 -1.94 -21.05
N ASP A 303 -7.31 -0.81 -20.35
CA ASP A 303 -8.32 0.25 -20.29
C ASP A 303 -9.75 -0.19 -20.00
N LYS A 304 -9.99 -0.58 -18.74
CA LYS A 304 -11.20 -0.29 -17.95
C LYS A 304 -11.09 -1.06 -16.65
N LEU A 305 -11.42 -0.41 -15.53
CA LEU A 305 -11.83 -1.09 -14.29
C LEU A 305 -12.75 -2.27 -14.68
N GLY A 306 -12.25 -3.49 -14.58
CA GLY A 306 -12.92 -4.66 -15.15
C GLY A 306 -12.21 -5.94 -14.74
N HIS A 307 -12.69 -6.51 -13.63
CA HIS A 307 -12.36 -7.84 -13.10
C HIS A 307 -10.95 -7.97 -12.50
N THR A 308 -10.86 -7.77 -11.18
CA THR A 308 -9.69 -8.12 -10.37
C THR A 308 -9.53 -9.65 -10.33
N MET A 309 -9.01 -10.20 -11.43
CA MET A 309 -8.33 -11.48 -11.45
C MET A 309 -7.03 -11.32 -10.66
N PHE A 310 -7.00 -11.78 -9.41
CA PHE A 310 -5.77 -11.90 -8.64
C PHE A 310 -5.02 -13.14 -9.14
N VAL A 311 -4.19 -12.94 -10.17
CA VAL A 311 -3.28 -13.96 -10.69
C VAL A 311 -1.87 -13.60 -10.29
N ASP A 312 -1.24 -14.44 -9.47
CA ASP A 312 0.22 -14.45 -9.38
C ASP A 312 0.77 -15.18 -10.63
N PRO A 313 1.52 -14.47 -11.51
CA PRO A 313 2.01 -15.06 -12.76
C PRO A 313 3.09 -16.15 -12.56
N TYR A 314 3.61 -16.35 -11.35
CA TYR A 314 4.69 -17.31 -11.06
C TYR A 314 4.27 -18.54 -10.26
N SER A 315 3.34 -18.39 -9.32
CA SER A 315 2.90 -19.52 -8.50
C SER A 315 1.75 -20.30 -9.15
N GLY A 316 1.14 -19.74 -10.20
CA GLY A 316 0.02 -20.35 -10.88
C GLY A 316 -1.23 -20.40 -10.01
N TYR A 317 -1.28 -19.65 -8.90
CA TYR A 317 -2.51 -19.48 -8.15
C TYR A 317 -3.38 -18.40 -8.79
N SER A 318 -4.60 -18.77 -9.16
CA SER A 318 -5.64 -17.83 -9.55
C SER A 318 -6.71 -17.83 -8.46
N CYS A 319 -7.02 -16.66 -7.91
CA CYS A 319 -8.22 -16.48 -7.10
C CYS A 319 -9.43 -16.46 -8.04
N VAL A 320 -10.35 -17.39 -7.84
CA VAL A 320 -11.61 -17.46 -8.59
C VAL A 320 -12.74 -17.53 -7.58
N LEU A 321 -13.90 -17.03 -8.00
CA LEU A 321 -15.15 -17.19 -7.29
C LEU A 321 -15.35 -18.66 -6.92
N SER A 322 -15.45 -18.96 -5.63
CA SER A 322 -15.83 -20.30 -5.22
C SER A 322 -17.27 -20.58 -5.65
N SER A 323 -17.60 -21.84 -5.90
CA SER A 323 -18.99 -22.27 -6.02
C SER A 323 -19.78 -22.09 -4.71
N GLU A 324 -19.10 -21.86 -3.58
CA GLU A 324 -19.72 -21.60 -2.29
C GLU A 324 -19.81 -20.08 -1.98
N PRO A 325 -21.02 -19.58 -1.66
CA PRO A 325 -21.24 -18.16 -1.34
C PRO A 325 -20.33 -17.68 -0.20
N GLY A 326 -19.64 -16.56 -0.39
CA GLY A 326 -18.81 -15.95 0.65
C GLY A 326 -17.44 -16.59 0.88
N THR A 327 -16.95 -17.40 -0.07
CA THR A 327 -15.60 -18.00 -0.03
C THR A 327 -14.81 -17.68 -1.30
N PHE A 328 -13.48 -17.68 -1.18
CA PHE A 328 -12.56 -17.56 -2.32
C PHE A 328 -11.86 -18.89 -2.53
N ASP A 329 -11.99 -19.46 -3.73
CA ASP A 329 -11.23 -20.66 -4.11
C ASP A 329 -9.90 -20.23 -4.72
N TRP A 330 -8.81 -20.64 -4.06
CA TRP A 330 -7.46 -20.48 -4.57
C TRP A 330 -7.12 -21.70 -5.44
N TYR A 331 -7.06 -21.50 -6.76
CA TYR A 331 -6.75 -22.56 -7.70
C TYR A 331 -5.27 -22.60 -8.01
N TYR A 332 -4.60 -23.72 -7.73
CA TYR A 332 -3.30 -24.00 -8.32
C TYR A 332 -3.47 -24.38 -9.80
N LYS A 333 -2.68 -23.81 -10.72
CA LYS A 333 -2.66 -24.14 -12.16
C LYS A 333 -2.53 -25.64 -12.45
N ASN A 334 -2.08 -26.45 -11.48
CA ASN A 334 -1.97 -27.90 -11.59
C ASN A 334 -3.10 -28.68 -10.87
N GLY A 335 -4.26 -28.07 -10.65
CA GLY A 335 -5.52 -28.80 -10.40
C GLY A 335 -5.77 -29.31 -8.97
N ARG A 336 -5.10 -28.77 -7.95
CA ARG A 336 -5.46 -29.04 -6.53
C ARG A 336 -6.09 -27.81 -5.88
N VAL A 337 -7.29 -28.03 -5.34
CA VAL A 337 -8.08 -27.06 -4.58
C VAL A 337 -7.55 -27.01 -3.14
N ALA A 338 -7.20 -25.84 -2.66
CA ALA A 338 -7.05 -25.58 -1.23
C ALA A 338 -8.27 -24.77 -0.79
N ARG A 339 -9.26 -25.44 -0.19
CA ARG A 339 -10.46 -24.78 0.34
C ARG A 339 -10.10 -24.07 1.64
N ALA A 340 -10.21 -22.75 1.66
CA ALA A 340 -10.29 -22.00 2.91
C ALA A 340 -11.78 -21.80 3.23
N LEU A 341 -12.29 -22.56 4.19
CA LEU A 341 -13.62 -22.33 4.76
C LEU A 341 -13.58 -21.01 5.56
N SER A 342 -14.09 -19.92 5.00
CA SER A 342 -14.38 -18.70 5.76
C SER A 342 -15.85 -18.71 6.16
N VAL A 343 -16.11 -19.02 7.44
CA VAL A 343 -17.39 -18.67 8.07
C VAL A 343 -17.40 -17.15 8.20
N VAL A 344 -18.12 -16.46 7.30
CA VAL A 344 -18.28 -15.00 7.36
C VAL A 344 -19.43 -14.68 8.30
N ARG A 345 -19.11 -14.36 9.56
CA ARG A 345 -20.02 -13.68 10.49
C ARG A 345 -19.20 -12.84 11.43
N VAL A 346 -19.41 -11.53 11.51
CA VAL A 346 -18.88 -10.59 12.53
C VAL A 346 -17.33 -10.52 12.66
N GLU A 347 -16.59 -11.55 12.29
CA GLU A 347 -15.15 -11.72 12.47
C GLU A 347 -14.35 -10.86 11.51
N VAL A 348 -14.84 -10.62 10.28
CA VAL A 348 -14.07 -9.88 9.26
C VAL A 348 -14.01 -8.39 9.56
N ALA A 349 -15.14 -7.77 9.93
CA ALA A 349 -15.15 -6.38 10.37
C ALA A 349 -14.34 -6.22 11.67
N ALA A 350 -14.44 -7.18 12.59
CA ALA A 350 -13.61 -7.20 13.81
C ALA A 350 -12.11 -7.36 13.51
N TRP A 351 -11.72 -8.15 12.51
CA TRP A 351 -10.32 -8.26 12.08
C TRP A 351 -9.81 -6.99 11.41
N ILE A 352 -10.66 -6.28 10.66
CA ILE A 352 -10.29 -4.96 10.11
C ILE A 352 -10.16 -3.94 11.24
N GLU A 353 -11.06 -3.93 12.22
CA GLU A 353 -10.89 -3.10 13.41
C GLU A 353 -9.58 -3.41 14.12
N GLN A 354 -9.28 -4.69 14.33
CA GLN A 354 -8.02 -5.13 14.94
C GLN A 354 -6.79 -4.73 14.09
N LEU A 355 -6.88 -4.77 12.76
CA LEU A 355 -5.85 -4.28 11.83
C LEU A 355 -5.62 -2.78 12.02
N MET A 356 -6.69 -1.99 12.03
CA MET A 356 -6.68 -0.54 12.22
C MET A 356 -6.09 -0.18 13.59
N GLU A 357 -6.54 -0.86 14.66
CA GLU A 357 -6.06 -0.68 16.03
C GLU A 357 -4.58 -1.05 16.18
N ASN A 358 -4.14 -2.15 15.57
CA ASN A 358 -2.72 -2.53 15.60
C ASN A 358 -1.87 -1.56 14.80
N LYS A 359 -2.36 -1.07 13.67
CA LYS A 359 -1.67 -0.09 12.82
C LYS A 359 -1.50 1.23 13.55
N SER A 360 -2.58 1.80 14.07
CA SER A 360 -2.56 3.03 14.86
C SER A 360 -1.78 2.84 16.17
N GLY A 361 -1.96 1.71 16.85
CA GLY A 361 -1.30 1.35 18.09
C GLY A 361 0.22 1.18 17.98
N ARG A 362 0.71 0.61 16.87
CA ARG A 362 2.15 0.49 16.60
C ARG A 362 2.78 1.81 16.15
N LEU A 363 2.07 2.59 15.33
CA LEU A 363 2.47 3.96 15.02
C LEU A 363 2.61 4.78 16.31
N ARG A 364 1.63 4.66 17.22
CA ARG A 364 1.65 5.23 18.58
C ARG A 364 2.87 4.81 19.38
N GLU A 365 3.16 3.51 19.50
CA GLU A 365 4.29 3.03 20.31
C GLU A 365 5.63 3.58 19.82
N LEU A 366 5.83 3.61 18.51
CA LEU A 366 7.05 4.15 17.90
C LEU A 366 7.20 5.63 18.20
N LEU A 367 6.14 6.42 18.12
CA LEU A 367 6.20 7.86 18.32
C LEU A 367 6.30 8.25 19.81
N CYS A 368 5.62 7.54 20.71
CA CYS A 368 5.59 7.83 22.15
C CYS A 368 6.85 7.34 22.88
N SER A 369 7.39 6.17 22.51
CA SER A 369 8.64 5.64 23.11
C SER A 369 9.82 6.59 22.91
N HIS A 370 9.88 7.28 21.77
CA HIS A 370 10.96 8.20 21.43
C HIS A 370 10.78 9.58 22.06
N ALA A 371 9.54 10.06 22.24
CA ALA A 371 9.25 11.27 23.01
C ALA A 371 9.67 11.15 24.49
N SER A 372 9.46 9.96 25.10
CA SER A 372 9.85 9.66 26.48
C SER A 372 11.38 9.57 26.68
N MET A 373 12.11 9.00 25.71
CA MET A 373 13.58 8.97 25.73
C MET A 373 14.20 10.37 25.70
N ARG A 374 13.53 11.34 25.06
CA ARG A 374 13.94 12.75 25.00
C ARG A 374 13.77 13.48 26.33
N GLN A 375 12.69 13.19 27.06
CA GLN A 375 12.49 13.77 28.39
C GLN A 375 13.57 13.28 29.36
N HIS A 376 13.97 12.01 29.30
CA HIS A 376 15.03 11.47 30.13
C HIS A 376 16.43 12.00 29.77
N SER A 377 16.76 12.16 28.48
CA SER A 377 18.09 12.67 28.07
C SER A 377 18.29 14.16 28.35
N VAL A 378 17.23 14.97 28.20
CA VAL A 378 17.26 16.41 28.56
C VAL A 378 17.34 16.58 30.07
N LEU A 379 16.59 15.80 30.86
CA LEU A 379 16.70 15.83 32.33
C LEU A 379 18.10 15.44 32.81
N MET A 380 18.69 14.39 32.23
CA MET A 380 20.04 13.93 32.59
C MET A 380 21.14 14.91 32.18
N THR A 381 20.95 15.69 31.10
CA THR A 381 21.91 16.71 30.68
C THR A 381 21.81 17.96 31.56
N MET A 382 20.61 18.29 32.05
CA MET A 382 20.39 19.40 33.00
C MET A 382 20.78 19.06 34.44
N LEU A 383 20.83 17.77 34.82
CA LEU A 383 21.30 17.33 36.13
C LEU A 383 22.82 17.15 36.22
N ASN A 384 23.54 17.22 35.10
CA ASN A 384 25.00 17.12 35.01
C ASN A 384 25.69 18.46 34.66
N GLN A 385 24.94 19.56 34.69
CA GLN A 385 25.43 20.94 34.70
C GLN A 385 25.12 21.56 36.06
#